data_AF-A0A7S4PRB5-F1
#
_entry.id   AF-A0A7S4PRB5-F1
#
_cell.length_a   1.000
_cell.length_b   1.000
_cell.length_c   1.000
_cell.angle_alpha   90.00
_cell.angle_beta   90.00
_cell.angle_gamma   90.00
#
_symmetry.space_group_name_H-M   'P 1'
#
loop_
_entity.id
_entity.type
_entity.pdbx_description
1 polymer ?
#
loop_
_entity_poly.entity_id
_entity_poly.type
_entity_poly.pdbx_seq_one_letter_code
_entity_poly.pdbx_strand_id
1 'polypeptide(L)'
;KIWRFFLFASALAVARSENCQLPKTSTTLLKWTLNMGTTNLVKISSVKEALTLLGTIETDITIVSVMGRYRSGKSFLLDNLIPHDEGVYPFKVGDTVQAETEEVSMVVLPPCATKLSSTVIVLDSPGLFAPNRPSLFDAQVLAVLNLLSSVVLYNSQSVIDRDALERLAFAIETAMTLSYFEQHKSDKSISRPHLLSVVQNLQLRLEIRGNAVTGKEWIEDTLKQLDQSNNGTSRINEQFHDFFSSLDLVTLPYPVANTKDLPKLSNLPTSELEPAWLAGVKGLWDKITGLSAAKEMGGMKLRGAGLASMIEKWTESINVPVGSFRANSAQELLDHVMAGEVAQAKVKFARLMQSKMDKAMPEAEVRAAAQKAVEEAAGPGALAGFKEALSKGVSDLIEGYVKVGRMNSCSESGSSSSSSSSSSSSSSS
;
A
#
# COMPACT_ATOMS: atom_id res chain seq x y z
N LYS A 1 -2.82 -19.11 52.52
CA LYS A 1 -3.05 -17.73 52.04
C LYS A 1 -2.56 -17.61 50.59
N ILE A 2 -3.21 -18.36 49.69
CA ILE A 2 -2.84 -18.60 48.27
C ILE A 2 -3.84 -17.86 47.37
N TRP A 3 -4.05 -16.57 47.62
CA TRP A 3 -5.09 -15.76 46.93
C TRP A 3 -4.60 -14.36 46.53
N ARG A 4 -3.31 -14.22 46.19
CA ARG A 4 -2.74 -12.94 45.72
C ARG A 4 -1.86 -13.00 44.48
N PHE A 5 -1.84 -14.13 43.76
CA PHE A 5 -1.01 -14.30 42.55
C PHE A 5 -1.78 -14.34 41.23
N PHE A 6 -3.09 -14.06 41.23
CA PHE A 6 -3.96 -14.15 40.04
C PHE A 6 -4.43 -12.80 39.47
N LEU A 7 -3.68 -11.72 39.67
CA LEU A 7 -4.00 -10.39 39.14
C LEU A 7 -2.81 -9.70 38.46
N PHE A 8 -1.99 -10.46 37.74
CA PHE A 8 -0.89 -9.93 36.90
C PHE A 8 -0.77 -10.66 35.55
N ALA A 9 -1.91 -11.00 34.93
CA ALA A 9 -1.95 -11.59 33.57
C ALA A 9 -2.64 -10.70 32.52
N SER A 10 -2.96 -9.44 32.84
CA SER A 10 -3.68 -8.54 31.92
C SER A 10 -3.13 -7.12 31.99
N ALA A 11 -1.88 -6.92 31.56
CA ALA A 11 -1.33 -5.57 31.37
C ALA A 11 -0.11 -5.58 30.42
N LEU A 12 -0.33 -6.04 29.19
CA LEU A 12 0.47 -5.59 28.05
C LEU A 12 -0.44 -4.80 27.08
N ALA A 13 -1.35 -4.01 27.65
CA ALA A 13 -1.92 -2.88 26.95
C ALA A 13 -0.84 -1.81 26.88
N VAL A 14 -0.12 -1.78 25.75
CA VAL A 14 0.61 -0.59 25.33
C VAL A 14 -0.36 0.57 25.47
N ALA A 15 -0.01 1.58 26.27
CA ALA A 15 -0.80 2.79 26.44
C ALA A 15 -1.07 3.37 25.04
N ARG A 16 -2.26 3.08 24.49
CA ARG A 16 -2.72 3.65 23.23
C ARG A 16 -2.99 5.12 23.50
N SER A 17 -2.51 6.00 22.64
CA SER A 17 -2.94 7.41 22.70
C SER A 17 -4.47 7.43 22.58
N GLU A 18 -5.16 8.17 23.46
CA GLU A 18 -6.62 8.21 23.58
C GLU A 18 -7.37 8.62 22.28
N ASN A 19 -6.66 9.02 21.22
CA ASN A 19 -7.22 9.47 19.94
C ASN A 19 -6.86 8.60 18.71
N CYS A 20 -6.32 7.39 18.86
CA CYS A 20 -6.03 6.54 17.69
C CYS A 20 -7.31 5.91 17.13
N GLN A 21 -7.85 6.46 16.04
CA GLN A 21 -9.03 5.90 15.37
C GLN A 21 -8.64 4.70 14.50
N LEU A 22 -9.19 3.53 14.82
CA LEU A 22 -9.03 2.32 14.03
C LEU A 22 -10.04 2.27 12.88
N PRO A 23 -9.67 1.66 11.75
CA PRO A 23 -10.57 1.52 10.62
C PRO A 23 -11.74 0.60 10.97
N LYS A 24 -12.95 1.03 10.64
CA LYS A 24 -14.18 0.26 10.90
C LYS A 24 -14.63 -0.59 9.72
N THR A 25 -14.24 -0.19 8.52
CA THR A 25 -14.65 -0.81 7.26
C THR A 25 -13.50 -0.75 6.27
N SER A 26 -13.45 -1.73 5.37
CA SER A 26 -12.60 -1.65 4.20
C SER A 26 -13.17 -0.68 3.15
N THR A 27 -12.30 -0.19 2.28
CA THR A 27 -12.62 0.63 1.12
C THR A 27 -12.19 -0.12 -0.13
N THR A 28 -13.03 -0.16 -1.16
CA THR A 28 -12.67 -0.78 -2.45
C THR A 28 -11.57 0.02 -3.14
N LEU A 29 -10.41 -0.61 -3.38
CA LEU A 29 -9.29 0.00 -4.08
C LEU A 29 -9.33 -0.28 -5.59
N LEU A 30 -9.45 -1.56 -5.96
CA LEU A 30 -9.50 -1.99 -7.36
C LEU A 30 -10.80 -2.76 -7.61
N LYS A 31 -11.43 -2.48 -8.74
CA LYS A 31 -12.58 -3.21 -9.27
C LYS A 31 -12.33 -3.64 -10.70
N TRP A 32 -13.21 -4.44 -11.27
CA TRP A 32 -13.12 -4.79 -12.67
C TRP A 32 -14.46 -4.88 -13.37
N THR A 33 -14.43 -4.73 -14.69
CA THR A 33 -15.60 -4.84 -15.57
C THR A 33 -15.32 -5.81 -16.70
N LEU A 34 -16.27 -6.70 -16.97
CA LEU A 34 -16.21 -7.63 -18.10
C LEU A 34 -16.72 -6.94 -19.37
N ASN A 35 -15.86 -6.76 -20.38
CA ASN A 35 -16.27 -6.22 -21.67
C ASN A 35 -16.79 -7.35 -22.58
N MET A 36 -18.11 -7.46 -22.68
CA MET A 36 -18.81 -8.49 -23.47
C MET A 36 -18.76 -8.27 -25.00
N GLY A 37 -18.15 -7.19 -25.48
CA GLY A 37 -18.30 -6.72 -26.88
C GLY A 37 -17.43 -7.42 -27.92
N THR A 38 -16.12 -7.61 -27.67
CA THR A 38 -15.20 -8.08 -28.75
C THR A 38 -14.05 -8.99 -28.29
N THR A 39 -13.74 -9.09 -26.99
CA THR A 39 -12.52 -9.81 -26.54
C THR A 39 -12.62 -10.56 -25.21
N ASN A 40 -13.76 -10.56 -24.49
CA ASN A 40 -13.89 -11.09 -23.12
C ASN A 40 -12.78 -10.60 -22.16
N LEU A 41 -12.19 -9.43 -22.42
CA LEU A 41 -11.14 -8.87 -21.59
C LEU A 41 -11.74 -8.26 -20.33
N VAL A 42 -11.20 -8.66 -19.19
CA VAL A 42 -11.51 -8.08 -17.89
C VAL A 42 -10.65 -6.83 -17.74
N LYS A 43 -11.30 -5.66 -17.59
CA LYS A 43 -10.61 -4.40 -17.37
C LYS A 43 -10.50 -4.14 -15.87
N ILE A 44 -9.29 -4.07 -15.33
CA ILE A 44 -9.03 -3.68 -13.94
C ILE A 44 -9.02 -2.15 -13.85
N SER A 45 -9.61 -1.56 -12.82
CA SER A 45 -9.65 -0.11 -12.65
C SER A 45 -9.54 0.27 -11.17
N SER A 46 -8.78 1.32 -10.89
CA SER A 46 -8.72 1.92 -9.57
C SER A 46 -10.02 2.68 -9.24
N VAL A 47 -10.34 2.78 -7.95
CA VAL A 47 -11.51 3.52 -7.47
C VAL A 47 -11.07 4.91 -7.01
N LYS A 48 -11.65 5.95 -7.62
CA LYS A 48 -11.30 7.36 -7.37
C LYS A 48 -11.41 7.76 -5.90
N GLU A 49 -12.42 7.25 -5.19
CA GLU A 49 -12.61 7.52 -3.77
C GLU A 49 -11.46 6.97 -2.92
N ALA A 50 -11.01 5.74 -3.20
CA ALA A 50 -9.83 5.17 -2.56
C ALA A 50 -8.55 5.94 -2.90
N LEU A 51 -8.34 6.34 -4.15
CA LEU A 51 -7.19 7.18 -4.53
C LEU A 51 -7.21 8.54 -3.83
N THR A 52 -8.39 9.12 -3.64
CA THR A 52 -8.55 10.39 -2.91
C THR A 52 -8.20 10.21 -1.44
N LEU A 53 -8.68 9.13 -0.81
CA LEU A 53 -8.32 8.78 0.56
C LEU A 53 -6.81 8.59 0.70
N LEU A 54 -6.18 7.83 -0.21
CA LEU A 54 -4.73 7.64 -0.25
C LEU A 54 -4.00 8.98 -0.30
N GLY A 55 -4.41 9.91 -1.18
CA GLY A 55 -3.78 11.22 -1.34
C GLY A 55 -3.77 12.10 -0.07
N THR A 56 -4.54 11.76 0.96
CA THR A 56 -4.52 12.44 2.27
C THR A 56 -3.40 11.97 3.20
N ILE A 57 -2.77 10.82 2.90
CA ILE A 57 -1.76 10.22 3.75
C ILE A 57 -0.42 10.93 3.53
N GLU A 58 0.11 11.53 4.60
CA GLU A 58 1.37 12.30 4.55
C GLU A 58 2.57 11.55 5.12
N THR A 59 2.33 10.43 5.80
CA THR A 59 3.38 9.54 6.33
C THR A 59 3.84 8.56 5.25
N ASP A 60 5.03 8.01 5.44
CA ASP A 60 5.53 6.92 4.60
C ASP A 60 4.56 5.75 4.66
N ILE A 61 4.42 5.01 3.56
CA ILE A 61 3.45 3.93 3.46
C ILE A 61 4.16 2.57 3.39
N THR A 62 3.70 1.63 4.20
CA THR A 62 4.02 0.20 4.08
C THR A 62 2.78 -0.53 3.57
N ILE A 63 2.94 -1.42 2.59
CA ILE A 63 1.80 -2.16 2.02
C ILE A 63 1.92 -3.65 2.34
N VAL A 64 0.88 -4.23 2.91
CA VAL A 64 0.75 -5.66 3.17
C VAL A 64 -0.41 -6.19 2.35
N SER A 65 -0.15 -7.03 1.35
CA SER A 65 -1.22 -7.62 0.54
C SER A 65 -1.38 -9.10 0.82
N VAL A 66 -2.61 -9.57 0.93
CA VAL A 66 -2.93 -11.00 1.06
C VAL A 66 -3.52 -11.52 -0.23
N MET A 67 -2.90 -12.56 -0.76
CA MET A 67 -3.26 -13.18 -2.02
C MET A 67 -3.44 -14.67 -1.82
N GLY A 68 -4.27 -15.31 -2.64
CA GLY A 68 -4.47 -16.75 -2.58
C GLY A 68 -5.82 -17.20 -3.13
N ARG A 69 -6.00 -18.52 -3.15
CA ARG A 69 -7.19 -19.18 -3.70
C ARG A 69 -8.48 -18.62 -3.12
N TYR A 70 -9.55 -18.61 -3.90
CA TYR A 70 -10.89 -18.35 -3.39
C TYR A 70 -11.24 -19.34 -2.26
N ARG A 71 -12.01 -18.87 -1.26
CA ARG A 71 -12.42 -19.66 -0.09
C ARG A 71 -11.28 -20.25 0.77
N SER A 72 -10.13 -19.58 0.80
CA SER A 72 -8.97 -19.97 1.63
C SER A 72 -8.87 -19.30 3.00
N GLY A 73 -9.85 -18.46 3.39
CA GLY A 73 -9.86 -17.78 4.69
C GLY A 73 -8.97 -16.52 4.78
N LYS A 74 -8.71 -15.83 3.67
CA LYS A 74 -7.87 -14.61 3.63
C LYS A 74 -8.43 -13.47 4.48
N SER A 75 -9.68 -13.09 4.24
CA SER A 75 -10.34 -11.99 4.94
C SER A 75 -10.46 -12.27 6.43
N PHE A 76 -10.81 -13.51 6.81
CA PHE A 76 -10.82 -13.96 8.22
C PHE A 76 -9.43 -13.89 8.86
N LEU A 77 -8.38 -14.34 8.16
CA LEU A 77 -7.01 -14.19 8.63
C LEU A 77 -6.67 -12.71 8.85
N LEU A 78 -7.01 -11.85 7.89
CA LEU A 78 -6.72 -10.43 7.95
C LEU A 78 -7.43 -9.74 9.12
N ASP A 79 -8.71 -10.00 9.31
CA ASP A 79 -9.48 -9.44 10.42
C ASP A 79 -8.87 -9.80 11.77
N ASN A 80 -8.35 -11.02 11.94
CA ASN A 80 -7.68 -11.43 13.18
C ASN A 80 -6.22 -10.98 13.28
N LEU A 81 -5.62 -10.57 12.15
CA LEU A 81 -4.22 -10.16 12.07
C LEU A 81 -4.04 -8.66 12.36
N ILE A 82 -4.96 -7.82 11.87
CA ILE A 82 -4.83 -6.37 11.97
C ILE A 82 -5.43 -5.84 13.28
N PRO A 83 -4.88 -4.74 13.85
CA PRO A 83 -5.51 -4.06 14.98
C PRO A 83 -6.90 -3.53 14.61
N HIS A 84 -7.91 -3.93 15.36
CA HIS A 84 -9.30 -3.48 15.25
C HIS A 84 -9.94 -3.36 16.64
N ASP A 85 -11.07 -2.66 16.71
CA ASP A 85 -11.90 -2.61 17.93
C ASP A 85 -12.68 -3.92 18.08
N GLU A 86 -12.93 -4.36 19.31
CA GLU A 86 -13.64 -5.61 19.56
C GLU A 86 -15.02 -5.63 18.86
N GLY A 87 -15.28 -6.70 18.10
CA GLY A 87 -16.51 -6.87 17.32
C GLY A 87 -16.57 -6.07 16.01
N VAL A 88 -15.50 -5.35 15.64
CA VAL A 88 -15.41 -4.59 14.38
C VAL A 88 -14.42 -5.27 13.44
N TYR A 89 -14.95 -5.92 12.40
CA TYR A 89 -14.14 -6.61 11.39
C TYR A 89 -14.19 -5.85 10.07
N PRO A 90 -13.07 -5.22 9.64
CA PRO A 90 -13.08 -4.35 8.48
C PRO A 90 -13.33 -5.06 7.14
N PHE A 91 -12.92 -6.33 7.02
CA PHE A 91 -13.10 -7.09 5.79
C PHE A 91 -14.42 -7.88 5.79
N LYS A 92 -14.98 -8.09 4.60
CA LYS A 92 -16.18 -8.91 4.43
C LYS A 92 -15.78 -10.38 4.36
N VAL A 93 -16.33 -11.20 5.26
CA VAL A 93 -16.02 -12.64 5.35
C VAL A 93 -17.27 -13.46 5.06
N GLY A 94 -17.23 -14.22 3.97
CA GLY A 94 -18.30 -15.12 3.58
C GLY A 94 -18.20 -16.52 4.15
N ASP A 95 -19.35 -17.16 4.35
CA ASP A 95 -19.51 -18.53 4.85
C ASP A 95 -20.03 -19.55 3.82
N THR A 96 -20.51 -19.08 2.66
CA THR A 96 -21.07 -19.96 1.60
C THR A 96 -20.00 -20.52 0.63
N VAL A 97 -20.38 -20.94 -0.58
CA VAL A 97 -19.43 -21.33 -1.65
C VAL A 97 -19.17 -20.21 -2.66
N GLN A 98 -20.03 -19.20 -2.74
CA GLN A 98 -19.97 -18.10 -3.72
C GLN A 98 -18.77 -17.19 -3.47
N ALA A 99 -18.06 -16.70 -4.49
CA ALA A 99 -17.00 -15.73 -4.22
C ALA A 99 -17.61 -14.45 -3.61
N GLU A 100 -17.10 -14.01 -2.45
CA GLU A 100 -17.61 -12.82 -1.76
C GLU A 100 -16.79 -11.57 -2.09
N THR A 101 -15.47 -11.74 -2.13
CA THR A 101 -14.54 -10.68 -2.50
C THR A 101 -14.36 -10.66 -4.02
N GLU A 102 -15.12 -9.79 -4.69
CA GLU A 102 -15.01 -9.50 -6.14
C GLU A 102 -14.25 -8.20 -6.42
N GLU A 103 -13.47 -7.73 -5.46
CA GLU A 103 -12.71 -6.49 -5.55
C GLU A 103 -11.41 -6.61 -4.76
N VAL A 104 -10.44 -5.71 -4.98
CA VAL A 104 -9.34 -5.55 -4.01
C VAL A 104 -9.79 -4.56 -2.96
N SER A 105 -9.91 -5.03 -1.72
CA SER A 105 -10.31 -4.18 -0.58
C SER A 105 -9.08 -3.67 0.15
N MET A 106 -9.17 -2.45 0.67
CA MET A 106 -8.09 -1.75 1.34
C MET A 106 -8.52 -1.29 2.73
N VAL A 107 -7.64 -1.48 3.71
CA VAL A 107 -7.76 -0.93 5.06
C VAL A 107 -6.51 -0.11 5.37
N VAL A 108 -6.71 1.11 5.89
CA VAL A 108 -5.63 2.03 6.25
C VAL A 108 -5.47 2.04 7.77
N LEU A 109 -4.29 1.62 8.24
CA LEU A 109 -3.93 1.61 9.65
C LEU A 109 -2.94 2.75 9.92
N PRO A 110 -3.31 3.73 10.76
CA PRO A 110 -2.41 4.84 11.09
C PRO A 110 -1.19 4.35 11.89
N PRO A 111 -0.08 5.12 11.93
CA PRO A 111 1.12 4.75 12.69
C PRO A 111 0.85 4.40 14.17
N CYS A 112 -0.12 5.10 14.78
CA CYS A 112 -0.53 4.85 16.16
C CYS A 112 -1.14 3.45 16.40
N ALA A 113 -1.59 2.76 15.34
CA ALA A 113 -2.20 1.43 15.42
C ALA A 113 -1.16 0.29 15.34
N THR A 114 -0.06 0.47 14.60
CA THR A 114 0.84 -0.64 14.19
C THR A 114 2.22 -0.60 14.85
N LYS A 115 2.49 0.40 15.71
CA LYS A 115 3.82 0.69 16.31
C LYS A 115 4.91 1.02 15.29
N LEU A 116 4.58 1.10 14.00
CA LEU A 116 5.46 1.54 12.94
C LEU A 116 5.39 3.06 12.82
N SER A 117 6.46 3.68 12.31
CA SER A 117 6.44 5.11 11.99
C SER A 117 5.70 5.41 10.68
N SER A 118 5.41 4.38 9.87
CA SER A 118 4.68 4.44 8.61
C SER A 118 3.19 4.12 8.81
N THR A 119 2.35 4.61 7.89
CA THR A 119 0.99 4.11 7.72
C THR A 119 1.04 2.74 7.07
N VAL A 120 0.32 1.77 7.62
CA VAL A 120 0.21 0.44 7.02
C VAL A 120 -1.08 0.35 6.23
N ILE A 121 -0.97 -0.06 4.97
CA ILE A 121 -2.11 -0.31 4.11
C ILE A 121 -2.21 -1.81 3.90
N VAL A 122 -3.35 -2.38 4.29
CA VAL A 122 -3.62 -3.80 4.17
C VAL A 122 -4.57 -4.03 3.00
N LEU A 123 -4.14 -4.84 2.04
CA LEU A 123 -4.90 -5.17 0.84
C LEU A 123 -5.39 -6.62 0.90
N ASP A 124 -6.70 -6.81 0.82
CA ASP A 124 -7.31 -8.13 0.65
C ASP A 124 -7.62 -8.35 -0.83
N SER A 125 -6.98 -9.34 -1.43
CA SER A 125 -7.25 -9.70 -2.82
C SER A 125 -8.58 -10.45 -2.93
N PRO A 126 -9.24 -10.39 -4.09
CA PRO A 126 -10.29 -11.33 -4.36
C PRO A 126 -9.79 -12.77 -4.27
N GLY A 127 -10.72 -13.71 -4.07
CA GLY A 127 -10.42 -15.12 -4.22
C GLY A 127 -9.89 -15.41 -5.62
N LEU A 128 -8.63 -15.81 -5.75
CA LEU A 128 -8.03 -16.09 -7.05
C LEU A 128 -8.40 -17.50 -7.51
N PHE A 129 -8.30 -17.75 -8.82
CA PHE A 129 -8.49 -19.06 -9.45
C PHE A 129 -9.91 -19.59 -9.30
N ALA A 130 -10.90 -18.70 -9.29
CA ALA A 130 -12.28 -19.10 -9.35
C ALA A 130 -12.61 -19.60 -10.78
N PRO A 131 -13.40 -20.68 -10.92
CA PRO A 131 -13.66 -21.32 -12.22
C PRO A 131 -14.41 -20.41 -13.21
N ASN A 132 -15.05 -19.35 -12.72
CA ASN A 132 -15.81 -18.40 -13.51
C ASN A 132 -14.97 -17.23 -14.04
N ARG A 133 -13.63 -17.27 -13.93
CA ARG A 133 -12.75 -16.16 -14.34
C ARG A 133 -11.54 -16.62 -15.18
N PRO A 134 -11.07 -15.79 -16.12
CA PRO A 134 -9.87 -16.10 -16.89
C PRO A 134 -8.61 -16.13 -16.02
N SER A 135 -7.70 -17.07 -16.26
CA SER A 135 -6.40 -17.16 -15.57
C SER A 135 -5.53 -15.93 -15.77
N LEU A 136 -5.62 -15.28 -16.94
CA LEU A 136 -4.92 -14.03 -17.24
C LEU A 136 -5.32 -12.92 -16.27
N PHE A 137 -6.60 -12.83 -15.91
CA PHE A 137 -7.07 -11.84 -14.94
C PHE A 137 -6.44 -12.06 -13.56
N ASP A 138 -6.40 -13.31 -13.09
CA ASP A 138 -5.78 -13.63 -11.80
C ASP A 138 -4.28 -13.26 -11.80
N ALA A 139 -3.58 -13.54 -12.91
CA ALA A 139 -2.18 -13.16 -13.08
C ALA A 139 -1.98 -11.65 -13.08
N GLN A 140 -2.87 -10.89 -13.72
CA GLN A 140 -2.83 -9.43 -13.74
C GLN A 140 -3.05 -8.82 -12.34
N VAL A 141 -4.04 -9.31 -11.59
CA VAL A 141 -4.30 -8.87 -10.21
C VAL A 141 -3.11 -9.19 -9.31
N LEU A 142 -2.59 -10.43 -9.39
CA LEU A 142 -1.41 -10.84 -8.64
C LEU A 142 -0.19 -9.96 -8.97
N ALA A 143 0.04 -9.67 -10.25
CA ALA A 143 1.15 -8.83 -10.69
C ALA A 143 1.06 -7.43 -10.07
N VAL A 144 -0.10 -6.76 -10.18
CA VAL A 144 -0.30 -5.43 -9.61
C VAL A 144 -0.11 -5.44 -8.10
N LEU A 145 -0.73 -6.38 -7.39
CA LEU A 145 -0.60 -6.45 -5.94
C LEU A 145 0.83 -6.75 -5.49
N ASN A 146 1.56 -7.62 -6.21
CA ASN A 146 2.96 -7.90 -5.92
C ASN A 146 3.82 -6.64 -6.10
N LEU A 147 3.57 -5.86 -7.15
CA LEU A 147 4.29 -4.60 -7.40
C LEU A 147 3.98 -3.51 -6.37
N LEU A 148 2.75 -3.45 -5.87
CA LEU A 148 2.37 -2.47 -4.84
C LEU A 148 2.92 -2.85 -3.46
N SER A 149 3.06 -4.14 -3.16
CA SER A 149 3.35 -4.60 -1.79
C SER A 149 4.76 -4.26 -1.30
N SER A 150 4.88 -4.04 0.01
CA SER A 150 6.13 -4.19 0.78
C SER A 150 6.25 -5.62 1.32
N VAL A 151 5.13 -6.20 1.74
CA VAL A 151 5.03 -7.61 2.19
C VAL A 151 3.85 -8.27 1.48
N VAL A 152 4.09 -9.44 0.90
CA VAL A 152 3.08 -10.28 0.28
C VAL A 152 2.82 -11.48 1.18
N LEU A 153 1.57 -11.65 1.61
CA LEU A 153 1.10 -12.88 2.24
C LEU A 153 0.48 -13.77 1.17
N TYR A 154 1.14 -14.88 0.85
CA TYR A 154 0.57 -15.87 -0.04
C TYR A 154 -0.13 -16.96 0.76
N ASN A 155 -1.46 -16.89 0.81
CA ASN A 155 -2.31 -17.75 1.62
C ASN A 155 -2.68 -19.05 0.90
N SER A 156 -2.25 -20.17 1.46
CA SER A 156 -2.63 -21.52 1.05
C SER A 156 -3.24 -22.31 2.22
N GLN A 157 -3.82 -23.46 1.91
CA GLN A 157 -4.39 -24.38 2.90
C GLN A 157 -3.68 -25.73 2.84
N SER A 158 -3.42 -26.30 4.01
CA SER A 158 -2.87 -27.62 4.27
C SER A 158 -1.42 -27.83 3.80
N VAL A 159 -1.13 -27.63 2.51
CA VAL A 159 0.21 -27.85 1.92
C VAL A 159 0.53 -26.76 0.91
N ILE A 160 1.80 -26.70 0.50
CA ILE A 160 2.23 -25.92 -0.66
C ILE A 160 2.03 -26.80 -1.89
N ASP A 161 1.09 -26.43 -2.77
CA ASP A 161 0.85 -27.16 -4.01
C ASP A 161 1.70 -26.58 -5.17
N ARG A 162 2.09 -27.46 -6.10
CA ARG A 162 2.92 -27.09 -7.27
C ARG A 162 2.23 -26.03 -8.14
N ASP A 163 0.95 -26.25 -8.43
CA ASP A 163 0.16 -25.38 -9.30
C ASP A 163 0.11 -23.93 -8.77
N ALA A 164 0.02 -23.75 -7.45
CA ALA A 164 0.02 -22.45 -6.78
C ALA A 164 1.35 -21.73 -6.98
N LEU A 165 2.48 -22.43 -6.84
CA LEU A 165 3.80 -21.87 -7.07
C LEU A 165 4.03 -21.51 -8.54
N GLU A 166 3.64 -22.38 -9.47
CA GLU A 166 3.74 -22.10 -10.92
C GLU A 166 2.85 -20.91 -11.33
N ARG A 167 1.66 -20.79 -10.76
CA ARG A 167 0.77 -19.63 -11.00
C ARG A 167 1.34 -18.35 -10.42
N LEU A 168 1.93 -18.41 -9.22
CA LEU A 168 2.62 -17.27 -8.63
C LEU A 168 3.84 -16.88 -9.46
N ALA A 169 4.61 -17.86 -9.97
CA ALA A 169 5.72 -17.63 -10.90
C ALA A 169 5.25 -16.90 -12.16
N PHE A 170 4.14 -17.34 -12.77
CA PHE A 170 3.58 -16.67 -13.94
C PHE A 170 3.15 -15.22 -13.64
N ALA A 171 2.58 -14.96 -12.47
CA ALA A 171 2.25 -13.60 -12.05
C ALA A 171 3.48 -12.73 -11.79
N ILE A 172 4.55 -13.30 -11.25
CA ILE A 172 5.85 -12.63 -11.08
C ILE A 172 6.44 -12.29 -12.46
N GLU A 173 6.39 -13.18 -13.43
CA GLU A 173 6.84 -12.91 -14.81
C GLU A 173 6.06 -11.74 -15.43
N THR A 174 4.74 -11.74 -15.24
CA THR A 174 3.86 -10.65 -15.64
C THR A 174 4.27 -9.34 -14.95
N ALA A 175 4.52 -9.38 -13.63
CA ALA A 175 4.96 -8.24 -12.85
C ALA A 175 6.31 -7.69 -13.32
N MET A 176 7.30 -8.55 -13.55
CA MET A 176 8.62 -8.18 -14.07
C MET A 176 8.59 -7.66 -15.51
N THR A 177 7.57 -8.01 -16.29
CA THR A 177 7.39 -7.42 -17.62
C THR A 177 6.84 -5.99 -17.52
N LEU A 178 5.99 -5.72 -16.53
CA LEU A 178 5.40 -4.40 -16.29
C LEU A 178 6.39 -3.44 -15.64
N SER A 179 7.00 -3.92 -14.56
CA SER A 179 8.02 -3.23 -13.81
C SER A 179 9.36 -3.58 -14.41
N TYR A 180 10.03 -2.59 -14.99
CA TYR A 180 11.40 -2.76 -15.41
C TYR A 180 12.28 -2.90 -14.16
N PHE A 181 12.26 -4.08 -13.52
CA PHE A 181 13.27 -4.52 -12.58
C PHE A 181 14.52 -4.79 -13.39
N GLU A 182 15.21 -3.71 -13.76
CA GLU A 182 16.51 -3.85 -14.38
C GLU A 182 17.43 -4.58 -13.38
N GLN A 183 18.18 -5.57 -13.85
CA GLN A 183 19.16 -6.35 -13.08
C GLN A 183 20.35 -5.51 -12.57
N HIS A 184 20.24 -4.18 -12.64
CA HIS A 184 21.21 -3.22 -12.16
C HIS A 184 20.52 -2.30 -11.17
N LYS A 185 21.16 -2.13 -10.00
CA LYS A 185 20.82 -1.17 -8.94
C LYS A 185 20.84 0.26 -9.49
N SER A 186 19.85 0.60 -10.32
CA SER A 186 19.68 1.94 -10.85
C SER A 186 18.87 2.76 -9.85
N ASP A 187 19.09 4.08 -9.85
CA ASP A 187 18.38 5.04 -8.99
C ASP A 187 16.86 5.15 -9.29
N LYS A 188 16.28 4.21 -10.04
CA LYS A 188 14.90 4.20 -10.53
C LYS A 188 14.12 2.94 -10.13
N SER A 189 14.73 2.03 -9.38
CA SER A 189 14.10 0.75 -9.02
C SER A 189 12.95 0.91 -8.03
N ILE A 190 11.95 0.04 -8.13
CA ILE A 190 10.89 -0.13 -7.13
C ILE A 190 11.39 -1.08 -6.05
N SER A 191 11.08 -0.82 -4.78
CA SER A 191 11.44 -1.73 -3.70
C SER A 191 10.76 -3.09 -3.85
N ARG A 192 11.59 -4.14 -3.74
CA ARG A 192 11.17 -5.53 -3.84
C ARG A 192 10.37 -5.96 -2.61
N PRO A 193 9.22 -6.63 -2.77
CA PRO A 193 8.44 -7.11 -1.65
C PRO A 193 9.12 -8.29 -0.94
N HIS A 194 8.78 -8.50 0.32
CA HIS A 194 9.03 -9.75 1.04
C HIS A 194 7.90 -10.74 0.78
N LEU A 195 8.19 -12.02 0.50
CA LEU A 195 7.18 -13.08 0.46
C LEU A 195 7.10 -13.78 1.81
N LEU A 196 5.90 -13.80 2.40
CA LEU A 196 5.53 -14.66 3.50
C LEU A 196 4.44 -15.64 3.02
N SER A 197 4.83 -16.89 2.76
CA SER A 197 3.84 -17.95 2.49
C SER A 197 3.12 -18.30 3.80
N VAL A 198 1.80 -18.22 3.82
CA VAL A 198 0.98 -18.60 4.99
C VAL A 198 0.24 -19.88 4.66
N VAL A 199 0.63 -20.99 5.30
CA VAL A 199 -0.03 -22.28 5.15
C VAL A 199 -1.00 -22.47 6.32
N GLN A 200 -2.28 -22.22 6.08
CA GLN A 200 -3.32 -22.45 7.09
C GLN A 200 -3.68 -23.94 7.21
N ASN A 201 -4.22 -24.34 8.35
CA ASN A 201 -4.73 -25.69 8.61
C ASN A 201 -3.67 -26.80 8.47
N LEU A 202 -2.38 -26.50 8.72
CA LEU A 202 -1.32 -27.50 8.65
C LEU A 202 -1.45 -28.48 9.84
N GLN A 203 -1.51 -29.77 9.53
CA GLN A 203 -1.54 -30.87 10.52
C GLN A 203 -0.26 -31.73 10.50
N LEU A 204 0.70 -31.39 9.64
CA LEU A 204 1.95 -32.14 9.46
C LEU A 204 3.06 -31.56 10.33
N ARG A 205 4.00 -32.42 10.73
CA ARG A 205 5.26 -31.95 11.31
C ARG A 205 6.10 -31.32 10.19
N LEU A 206 6.74 -30.20 10.50
CA LEU A 206 7.70 -29.56 9.60
C LEU A 206 9.03 -30.33 9.62
N GLU A 207 9.05 -31.47 8.95
CA GLU A 207 10.21 -32.35 8.84
C GLU A 207 10.50 -32.68 7.37
N ILE A 208 11.77 -32.57 6.97
CA ILE A 208 12.26 -33.00 5.65
C ILE A 208 13.32 -34.07 5.89
N ARG A 209 13.10 -35.28 5.33
CA ARG A 209 13.98 -36.45 5.51
C ARG A 209 14.25 -36.78 6.99
N GLY A 210 13.22 -36.62 7.84
CA GLY A 210 13.28 -36.88 9.28
C GLY A 210 13.94 -35.78 10.13
N ASN A 211 14.41 -34.69 9.53
CA ASN A 211 14.98 -33.55 10.25
C ASN A 211 13.95 -32.42 10.35
N ALA A 212 13.82 -31.83 11.54
CA ALA A 212 13.00 -30.64 11.72
C ALA A 212 13.55 -29.49 10.85
N VAL A 213 12.66 -28.78 10.18
CA VAL A 213 12.99 -27.63 9.33
C VAL A 213 12.15 -26.41 9.71
N THR A 214 12.69 -25.24 9.42
CA THR A 214 11.97 -23.96 9.48
C THR A 214 11.06 -23.79 8.27
N GLY A 215 10.08 -22.89 8.36
CA GLY A 215 9.25 -22.53 7.22
C GLY A 215 10.08 -22.02 6.02
N LYS A 216 11.08 -21.17 6.29
CA LYS A 216 12.03 -20.71 5.28
C LYS A 216 12.73 -21.86 4.56
N GLU A 217 13.29 -22.81 5.29
CA GLU A 217 13.94 -23.98 4.67
C GLU A 217 12.96 -24.80 3.84
N TRP A 218 11.71 -24.92 4.28
CA TRP A 218 10.69 -25.65 3.54
C TRP A 218 10.34 -24.99 2.19
N ILE A 219 10.09 -23.68 2.15
CA ILE A 219 9.76 -22.99 0.88
C ILE A 219 10.96 -23.00 -0.09
N GLU A 220 12.18 -22.81 0.42
CA GLU A 220 13.42 -22.87 -0.36
C GLU A 220 13.66 -24.26 -0.97
N ASP A 221 13.44 -25.32 -0.18
CA ASP A 221 13.55 -26.69 -0.68
C ASP A 221 12.48 -27.01 -1.72
N THR A 222 11.24 -26.54 -1.50
CA THR A 222 10.13 -26.73 -2.44
C THR A 222 10.41 -26.09 -3.80
N LEU A 223 10.93 -24.86 -3.83
CA LEU A 223 11.29 -24.17 -5.07
C LEU A 223 12.42 -24.90 -5.82
N LYS A 224 13.44 -25.41 -5.11
CA LYS A 224 14.51 -26.22 -5.72
C LYS A 224 13.99 -27.51 -6.34
N GLN A 225 13.08 -28.20 -5.64
CA GLN A 225 12.46 -29.43 -6.17
C GLN A 225 11.62 -29.14 -7.42
N LEU A 226 10.91 -28.00 -7.44
CA LEU A 226 10.11 -27.59 -8.60
C LEU A 226 10.98 -27.45 -9.86
N ASP A 227 12.12 -26.77 -9.76
CA ASP A 227 13.03 -26.60 -10.89
C ASP A 227 13.65 -27.93 -11.34
N GLN A 228 14.03 -28.79 -10.39
CA GLN A 228 14.58 -30.12 -10.69
C GLN A 228 13.56 -31.02 -11.40
N SER A 229 12.27 -30.90 -11.07
CA SER A 229 11.20 -31.73 -11.64
C SER A 229 10.98 -31.50 -13.15
N ASN A 230 11.39 -30.33 -13.67
CA ASN A 230 11.31 -29.98 -15.09
C ASN A 230 12.68 -30.16 -15.79
N ASN A 231 13.42 -31.23 -15.46
CA ASN A 231 14.79 -31.50 -15.96
C ASN A 231 15.77 -30.32 -15.75
N GLY A 232 15.52 -29.45 -14.76
CA GLY A 232 16.32 -28.24 -14.51
C GLY A 232 16.13 -27.12 -15.53
N THR A 233 15.12 -27.19 -16.40
CA THR A 233 14.83 -26.14 -17.40
C THR A 233 14.03 -24.98 -16.83
N SER A 234 13.27 -25.23 -15.76
CA SER A 234 12.57 -24.20 -15.00
C SER A 234 13.56 -23.37 -14.18
N ARG A 235 13.31 -22.06 -14.11
CA ARG A 235 14.09 -21.09 -13.33
C ARG A 235 13.22 -20.40 -12.27
N ILE A 236 12.19 -21.08 -11.78
CA ILE A 236 11.20 -20.50 -10.86
C ILE A 236 11.88 -20.12 -9.53
N ASN A 237 12.82 -20.92 -9.03
CA ASN A 237 13.54 -20.58 -7.81
C ASN A 237 14.33 -19.27 -7.96
N GLU A 238 15.10 -19.15 -9.04
CA GLU A 238 15.84 -17.92 -9.35
C GLU A 238 14.90 -16.73 -9.55
N GLN A 239 13.80 -16.93 -10.27
CA GLN A 239 12.78 -15.91 -10.49
C GLN A 239 12.20 -15.34 -9.18
N PHE A 240 11.92 -16.20 -8.20
CA PHE A 240 11.45 -15.76 -6.88
C PHE A 240 12.52 -14.95 -6.14
N HIS A 241 13.78 -15.40 -6.20
CA HIS A 241 14.94 -14.72 -5.60
C HIS A 241 15.36 -13.45 -6.32
N ASP A 242 14.97 -13.25 -7.58
CA ASP A 242 15.15 -12.00 -8.31
C ASP A 242 14.04 -10.99 -7.97
N PHE A 243 12.82 -11.48 -7.78
CA PHE A 243 11.66 -10.63 -7.51
C PHE A 243 11.51 -10.24 -6.03
N PHE A 244 11.56 -11.18 -5.09
CA PHE A 244 11.29 -10.94 -3.67
C PHE A 244 12.57 -10.69 -2.87
N SER A 245 12.60 -9.66 -2.03
CA SER A 245 13.76 -9.34 -1.19
C SER A 245 14.06 -10.42 -0.14
N SER A 246 13.05 -11.18 0.28
CA SER A 246 13.21 -12.38 1.08
C SER A 246 12.04 -13.34 0.88
N LEU A 247 12.30 -14.63 1.12
CA LEU A 247 11.30 -15.69 1.16
C LEU A 247 11.24 -16.27 2.57
N ASP A 248 10.03 -16.44 3.09
CA ASP A 248 9.80 -17.15 4.34
C ASP A 248 8.38 -17.74 4.37
N LEU A 249 8.11 -18.60 5.35
CA LEU A 249 6.84 -19.30 5.48
C LEU A 249 6.42 -19.37 6.95
N VAL A 250 5.11 -19.22 7.16
CA VAL A 250 4.45 -19.38 8.46
C VAL A 250 3.33 -20.41 8.30
N THR A 251 3.22 -21.29 9.30
CA THR A 251 2.18 -22.31 9.35
C THR A 251 1.20 -21.97 10.45
N LEU A 252 -0.10 -22.09 10.17
CA LEU A 252 -1.15 -21.94 11.17
C LEU A 252 -1.90 -23.26 11.32
N PRO A 253 -2.23 -23.68 12.56
CA PRO A 253 -3.10 -24.83 12.78
C PRO A 253 -4.55 -24.49 12.39
N TYR A 254 -5.50 -25.36 12.70
CA TYR A 254 -6.92 -25.00 12.58
C TYR A 254 -7.29 -23.90 13.58
N PRO A 255 -8.17 -22.95 13.20
CA PRO A 255 -8.62 -21.88 14.09
C PRO A 255 -9.58 -22.36 15.19
N VAL A 256 -10.16 -23.55 15.07
CA VAL A 256 -11.12 -24.14 16.01
C VAL A 256 -10.82 -25.62 16.23
N ALA A 257 -11.06 -26.14 17.45
CA ALA A 257 -10.93 -27.57 17.75
C ALA A 257 -11.89 -28.45 16.93
N ASN A 258 -13.12 -27.96 16.71
CA ASN A 258 -14.16 -28.68 15.99
C ASN A 258 -14.34 -28.09 14.59
N THR A 259 -13.98 -28.86 13.57
CA THR A 259 -14.07 -28.42 12.17
C THR A 259 -15.50 -28.10 11.71
N LYS A 260 -16.54 -28.56 12.43
CA LYS A 260 -17.94 -28.19 12.15
C LYS A 260 -18.24 -26.71 12.40
N ASP A 261 -17.39 -26.02 13.14
CA ASP A 261 -17.56 -24.59 13.44
C ASP A 261 -16.82 -23.69 12.44
N LEU A 262 -16.08 -24.27 11.47
CA LEU A 262 -15.41 -23.52 10.40
C LEU A 262 -16.35 -22.62 9.58
N PRO A 263 -17.60 -23.02 9.23
CA PRO A 263 -18.51 -22.12 8.53
C PRO A 263 -18.96 -20.92 9.37
N LYS A 264 -18.79 -20.97 10.70
CA LYS A 264 -19.28 -19.94 11.62
C LYS A 264 -18.19 -18.97 12.07
N LEU A 265 -16.95 -19.12 11.59
CA LEU A 265 -15.77 -18.39 12.09
C LEU A 265 -15.97 -16.88 12.22
N SER A 266 -16.66 -16.25 11.27
CA SER A 266 -16.94 -14.81 11.29
C SER A 266 -17.79 -14.35 12.48
N ASN A 267 -18.56 -15.26 13.06
CA ASN A 267 -19.49 -15.00 14.17
C ASN A 267 -19.01 -15.55 15.51
N LEU A 268 -17.88 -16.28 15.53
CA LEU A 268 -17.34 -16.82 16.76
C LEU A 268 -16.59 -15.72 17.54
N PRO A 269 -16.78 -15.64 18.86
CA PRO A 269 -15.94 -14.78 19.69
C PRO A 269 -14.51 -15.30 19.71
N THR A 270 -13.53 -14.41 19.87
CA THR A 270 -12.10 -14.78 19.92
C THR A 270 -11.79 -15.83 20.99
N SER A 271 -12.58 -15.90 22.06
CA SER A 271 -12.44 -16.90 23.12
C SER A 271 -12.72 -18.34 22.68
N GLU A 272 -13.43 -18.53 21.56
CA GLU A 272 -13.70 -19.86 20.98
C GLU A 272 -12.64 -20.29 19.96
N LEU A 273 -11.69 -19.40 19.63
CA LEU A 273 -10.59 -19.72 18.74
C LEU A 273 -9.45 -20.43 19.49
N GLU A 274 -8.78 -21.33 18.79
CA GLU A 274 -7.69 -22.12 19.35
C GLU A 274 -6.52 -21.23 19.80
N PRO A 275 -6.04 -21.34 21.06
CA PRO A 275 -4.93 -20.53 21.55
C PRO A 275 -3.66 -20.65 20.72
N ALA A 276 -3.37 -21.84 20.18
CA ALA A 276 -2.23 -22.07 19.29
C ALA A 276 -2.36 -21.31 17.96
N TRP A 277 -3.59 -21.20 17.43
CA TRP A 277 -3.85 -20.43 16.23
C TRP A 277 -3.70 -18.93 16.50
N LEU A 278 -4.27 -18.42 17.58
CA LEU A 278 -4.13 -17.01 18.00
C LEU A 278 -2.66 -16.62 18.20
N ALA A 279 -1.87 -17.49 18.84
CA ALA A 279 -0.43 -17.30 19.00
C ALA A 279 0.30 -17.26 17.65
N GLY A 280 -0.09 -18.13 16.70
CA GLY A 280 0.44 -18.14 15.34
C GLY A 280 0.12 -16.86 14.57
N VAL A 281 -1.12 -16.35 14.65
CA VAL A 281 -1.54 -15.09 14.00
C VAL A 281 -0.77 -13.91 14.58
N LYS A 282 -0.58 -13.86 15.91
CA LYS A 282 0.25 -12.85 16.55
C LYS A 282 1.70 -12.92 16.06
N GLY A 283 2.29 -14.12 16.00
CA GLY A 283 3.64 -14.31 15.49
C GLY A 283 3.78 -13.91 14.01
N LEU A 284 2.74 -14.13 13.21
CA LEU A 284 2.68 -13.65 11.83
C LEU A 284 2.68 -12.12 11.78
N TRP A 285 1.91 -11.44 12.62
CA TRP A 285 1.90 -9.96 12.70
C TRP A 285 3.25 -9.40 13.13
N ASP A 286 3.90 -10.00 14.14
CA ASP A 286 5.23 -9.61 14.59
C ASP A 286 6.27 -9.76 13.46
N LYS A 287 6.15 -10.82 12.64
CA LYS A 287 7.01 -11.03 11.47
C LYS A 287 6.75 -10.02 10.36
N ILE A 288 5.48 -9.72 10.07
CA ILE A 288 5.10 -8.70 9.09
C ILE A 288 5.66 -7.34 9.50
N THR A 289 5.45 -6.93 10.74
CA THR A 289 5.95 -5.64 11.25
C THR A 289 7.47 -5.58 11.30
N GLY A 290 8.15 -6.70 11.58
CA GLY A 290 9.61 -6.80 11.49
C GLY A 290 10.19 -6.69 10.08
N LEU A 291 9.45 -7.14 9.05
CA LEU A 291 9.82 -7.02 7.64
C LEU A 291 9.32 -5.72 6.98
N SER A 292 8.45 -4.99 7.66
CA SER A 292 7.75 -3.84 7.11
C SER A 292 8.69 -2.68 6.86
N ALA A 293 9.03 -2.46 5.59
CA ALA A 293 9.68 -1.25 5.12
C ALA A 293 8.67 -0.33 4.40
N ALA A 294 8.98 0.97 4.36
CA ALA A 294 8.27 1.90 3.50
C ALA A 294 8.41 1.42 2.04
N LYS A 295 7.34 1.53 1.27
CA LYS A 295 7.38 1.27 -0.17
C LYS A 295 8.23 2.37 -0.81
N GLU A 296 9.20 1.98 -1.62
CA GLU A 296 10.10 2.92 -2.27
C GLU A 296 10.07 2.80 -3.78
N MET A 297 10.26 3.93 -4.47
CA MET A 297 10.48 4.00 -5.90
C MET A 297 11.54 5.05 -6.21
N GLY A 298 12.59 4.65 -6.94
CA GLY A 298 13.69 5.55 -7.29
C GLY A 298 14.37 6.18 -6.08
N GLY A 299 14.51 5.41 -4.99
CA GLY A 299 15.06 5.86 -3.71
C GLY A 299 14.15 6.80 -2.91
N MET A 300 12.92 7.04 -3.37
CA MET A 300 11.93 7.86 -2.67
C MET A 300 10.96 6.97 -1.92
N LYS A 301 10.74 7.26 -0.63
CA LYS A 301 9.66 6.63 0.15
C LYS A 301 8.32 7.19 -0.29
N LEU A 302 7.43 6.29 -0.67
CA LEU A 302 6.11 6.66 -1.17
C LEU A 302 5.21 7.09 -0.02
N ARG A 303 4.47 8.15 -0.30
CA ARG A 303 3.37 8.65 0.52
C ARG A 303 2.07 8.53 -0.26
N GLY A 304 1.01 9.08 0.30
CA GLY A 304 -0.34 8.95 -0.21
C GLY A 304 -0.50 9.32 -1.68
N ALA A 305 0.02 10.48 -2.07
CA ALA A 305 -0.10 10.99 -3.43
C ALA A 305 0.68 10.14 -4.45
N GLY A 306 1.95 9.85 -4.17
CA GLY A 306 2.79 9.03 -5.04
C GLY A 306 2.26 7.60 -5.18
N LEU A 307 1.72 7.01 -4.09
CA LEU A 307 1.09 5.70 -4.17
C LEU A 307 -0.20 5.73 -5.01
N ALA A 308 -1.05 6.75 -4.84
CA ALA A 308 -2.27 6.88 -5.64
C ALA A 308 -1.96 6.96 -7.14
N SER A 309 -0.96 7.77 -7.52
CA SER A 309 -0.46 7.85 -8.90
C SER A 309 0.13 6.52 -9.37
N MET A 310 0.92 5.82 -8.54
CA MET A 310 1.44 4.49 -8.89
C MET A 310 0.32 3.50 -9.20
N ILE A 311 -0.74 3.48 -8.38
CA ILE A 311 -1.89 2.58 -8.58
C ILE A 311 -2.65 2.93 -9.86
N GLU A 312 -2.91 4.21 -10.10
CA GLU A 312 -3.56 4.68 -11.33
C GLU A 312 -2.80 4.20 -12.57
N LYS A 313 -1.49 4.51 -12.65
CA LYS A 313 -0.64 4.10 -13.76
C LYS A 313 -0.57 2.58 -13.94
N TRP A 314 -0.46 1.81 -12.85
CA TRP A 314 -0.45 0.35 -12.97
C TRP A 314 -1.75 -0.23 -13.49
N THR A 315 -2.89 0.31 -13.05
CA THR A 315 -4.18 -0.10 -13.56
C THR A 315 -4.39 0.28 -15.02
N GLU A 316 -3.79 1.37 -15.51
CA GLU A 316 -3.78 1.68 -16.94
C GLU A 316 -2.92 0.70 -17.72
N SER A 317 -1.68 0.48 -17.28
CA SER A 317 -0.72 -0.38 -17.95
C SER A 317 -1.17 -1.83 -18.01
N ILE A 318 -1.68 -2.41 -16.92
CA ILE A 318 -2.04 -3.84 -16.85
C ILE A 318 -3.12 -4.24 -17.85
N ASN A 319 -3.96 -3.29 -18.28
CA ASN A 319 -5.03 -3.53 -19.25
C ASN A 319 -4.54 -3.56 -20.71
N VAL A 320 -3.27 -3.29 -20.95
CA VAL A 320 -2.65 -3.34 -22.28
C VAL A 320 -2.01 -4.73 -22.50
N PRO A 321 -2.10 -5.34 -23.70
CA PRO A 321 -1.47 -6.62 -23.99
C PRO A 321 0.04 -6.60 -23.72
N VAL A 322 0.55 -7.70 -23.15
CA VAL A 322 1.95 -7.82 -22.68
C VAL A 322 2.99 -7.55 -23.78
N GLY A 323 2.71 -7.93 -25.03
CA GLY A 323 3.60 -7.67 -26.17
C GLY A 323 3.69 -6.20 -26.61
N SER A 324 2.89 -5.31 -26.03
CA SER A 324 2.86 -3.87 -26.37
C SER A 324 3.55 -3.00 -25.32
N PHE A 325 4.15 -3.58 -24.27
CA PHE A 325 4.86 -2.82 -23.25
C PHE A 325 6.16 -2.22 -23.79
N ARG A 326 6.37 -0.92 -23.53
CA ARG A 326 7.52 -0.15 -24.02
C ARG A 326 8.68 -0.21 -23.04
N ALA A 327 9.92 -0.15 -23.56
CA ALA A 327 11.18 -0.15 -22.81
C ALA A 327 11.38 1.03 -21.81
N ASN A 328 10.42 1.97 -21.70
CA ASN A 328 10.51 3.15 -20.82
C ASN A 328 9.50 3.12 -19.65
N SER A 329 8.83 1.99 -19.38
CA SER A 329 7.73 1.91 -18.41
C SER A 329 8.09 2.37 -16.99
N ALA A 330 9.29 2.07 -16.50
CA ALA A 330 9.73 2.49 -15.17
C ALA A 330 9.99 4.00 -15.08
N GLN A 331 10.56 4.62 -16.12
CA GLN A 331 10.71 6.08 -16.15
C GLN A 331 9.35 6.77 -16.25
N GLU A 332 8.46 6.27 -17.12
CA GLU A 332 7.09 6.81 -17.22
C GLU A 332 6.34 6.69 -15.90
N LEU A 333 6.50 5.57 -15.19
CA LEU A 333 5.92 5.39 -13.86
C LEU A 333 6.54 6.35 -12.85
N LEU A 334 7.86 6.52 -12.87
CA LEU A 334 8.57 7.44 -11.97
C LEU A 334 8.06 8.87 -12.20
N ASP A 335 8.00 9.31 -13.46
CA ASP A 335 7.50 10.63 -13.85
C ASP A 335 6.05 10.84 -13.40
N HIS A 336 5.23 9.80 -13.46
CA HIS A 336 3.84 9.86 -13.02
C HIS A 336 3.69 9.93 -11.50
N VAL A 337 4.45 9.12 -10.75
CA VAL A 337 4.53 9.20 -9.28
C VAL A 337 5.02 10.58 -8.84
N MET A 338 6.08 11.06 -9.50
CA MET A 338 6.64 12.40 -9.31
C MET A 338 5.60 13.50 -9.54
N ALA A 339 4.82 13.41 -10.62
CA ALA A 339 3.77 14.37 -10.93
C ALA A 339 2.69 14.41 -9.84
N GLY A 340 2.32 13.25 -9.27
CA GLY A 340 1.41 13.16 -8.13
C GLY A 340 1.93 13.88 -6.88
N GLU A 341 3.18 13.63 -6.51
CA GLU A 341 3.85 14.29 -5.38
C GLU A 341 3.95 15.82 -5.59
N VAL A 342 4.30 16.26 -6.81
CA VAL A 342 4.31 17.69 -7.18
C VAL A 342 2.91 18.29 -7.03
N ALA A 343 1.86 17.61 -7.52
CA ALA A 343 0.49 18.10 -7.40
C ALA A 343 0.08 18.27 -5.92
N GLN A 344 0.47 17.34 -5.04
CA GLN A 344 0.22 17.46 -3.61
C GLN A 344 0.97 18.66 -3.00
N ALA A 345 2.25 18.86 -3.35
CA ALA A 345 3.03 20.02 -2.91
C ALA A 345 2.38 21.35 -3.32
N LYS A 346 1.86 21.43 -4.56
CA LYS A 346 1.11 22.60 -5.07
C LYS A 346 -0.13 22.88 -4.23
N VAL A 347 -0.92 21.86 -3.89
CA VAL A 347 -2.12 22.00 -3.06
C VAL A 347 -1.76 22.46 -1.65
N LYS A 348 -0.71 21.91 -1.02
CA LYS A 348 -0.24 22.35 0.30
C LYS A 348 0.22 23.80 0.27
N PHE A 349 1.02 24.18 -0.72
CA PHE A 349 1.45 25.56 -0.89
C PHE A 349 0.26 26.51 -1.05
N ALA A 350 -0.69 26.19 -1.93
CA ALA A 350 -1.89 26.99 -2.11
C ALA A 350 -2.71 27.14 -0.81
N ARG A 351 -2.86 26.08 -0.02
CA ARG A 351 -3.56 26.12 1.28
C ARG A 351 -2.82 27.00 2.29
N LEU A 352 -1.49 26.89 2.38
CA LEU A 352 -0.67 27.74 3.24
C LEU A 352 -0.82 29.21 2.85
N MET A 353 -0.82 29.51 1.55
CA MET A 353 -1.02 30.86 1.04
C MET A 353 -2.44 31.37 1.31
N GLN A 354 -3.46 30.54 1.11
CA GLN A 354 -4.86 30.90 1.38
C GLN A 354 -5.09 31.18 2.87
N SER A 355 -4.45 30.45 3.78
CA SER A 355 -4.53 30.73 5.23
C SER A 355 -3.89 32.07 5.65
N LYS A 356 -3.13 32.70 4.75
CA LYS A 356 -2.41 33.96 4.98
C LYS A 356 -2.93 35.12 4.12
N MET A 357 -4.04 34.93 3.40
CA MET A 357 -4.51 35.85 2.34
C MET A 357 -5.06 37.21 2.79
N ASP A 358 -4.93 37.59 4.06
CA ASP A 358 -5.43 38.88 4.57
C ASP A 358 -4.43 40.03 4.48
N LYS A 359 -3.19 39.81 4.01
CA LYS A 359 -2.15 40.85 3.89
C LYS A 359 -1.31 40.68 2.63
N ALA A 360 -0.86 41.80 2.03
CA ALA A 360 0.18 41.78 1.01
C ALA A 360 1.45 41.11 1.59
N MET A 361 1.72 39.86 1.20
CA MET A 361 2.87 39.12 1.69
C MET A 361 4.15 39.52 0.94
N PRO A 362 5.26 39.82 1.65
CA PRO A 362 6.56 40.00 1.03
C PRO A 362 6.98 38.76 0.23
N GLU A 363 7.66 38.97 -0.90
CA GLU A 363 8.15 37.89 -1.77
C GLU A 363 9.01 36.86 -1.02
N ALA A 364 9.78 37.30 -0.02
CA ALA A 364 10.56 36.42 0.86
C ALA A 364 9.69 35.43 1.65
N GLU A 365 8.50 35.85 2.12
CA GLU A 365 7.58 34.98 2.84
C GLU A 365 6.89 33.98 1.92
N VAL A 366 6.57 34.38 0.68
CA VAL A 366 6.02 33.48 -0.34
C VAL A 366 7.02 32.39 -0.68
N ARG A 367 8.29 32.75 -0.90
CA ARG A 367 9.37 31.78 -1.16
C ARG A 367 9.64 30.87 0.04
N ALA A 368 9.63 31.39 1.26
CA ALA A 368 9.78 30.58 2.46
C ALA A 368 8.62 29.59 2.66
N ALA A 369 7.39 30.00 2.36
CA ALA A 369 6.22 29.11 2.39
C ALA A 369 6.30 28.02 1.32
N ALA A 370 6.78 28.35 0.12
CA ALA A 370 7.00 27.38 -0.94
C ALA A 370 8.09 26.36 -0.57
N GLN A 371 9.21 26.83 -0.02
CA GLN A 371 10.28 25.95 0.46
C GLN A 371 9.77 25.02 1.57
N LYS A 372 8.97 25.55 2.51
CA LYS A 372 8.33 24.73 3.54
C LYS A 372 7.41 23.67 2.93
N ALA A 373 6.57 24.02 1.96
CA ALA A 373 5.68 23.06 1.29
C ALA A 373 6.46 21.98 0.53
N VAL A 374 7.58 22.34 -0.10
CA VAL A 374 8.49 21.40 -0.78
C VAL A 374 9.15 20.46 0.22
N GLU A 375 9.69 20.97 1.33
CA GLU A 375 10.30 20.12 2.37
C GLU A 375 9.29 19.17 3.01
N GLU A 376 8.07 19.66 3.29
CA GLU A 376 7.00 18.83 3.83
C GLU A 376 6.53 17.76 2.83
N ALA A 377 6.43 18.08 1.53
CA ALA A 377 6.06 17.12 0.49
C ALA A 377 7.18 16.09 0.24
N ALA A 378 8.43 16.55 0.14
CA ALA A 378 9.59 15.71 -0.07
C ALA A 378 9.79 14.71 1.07
N GLY A 379 9.55 15.14 2.30
CA GLY A 379 9.74 14.31 3.48
C GLY A 379 11.19 14.17 3.92
N PRO A 380 11.40 13.54 5.10
CA PRO A 380 12.73 13.40 5.69
C PRO A 380 13.61 12.46 4.84
N GLY A 381 14.82 12.90 4.51
CA GLY A 381 15.79 12.09 3.77
C GLY A 381 15.58 12.03 2.25
N ALA A 382 14.69 12.86 1.70
CA ALA A 382 14.49 12.97 0.25
C ALA A 382 15.78 13.29 -0.51
N LEU A 383 15.97 12.61 -1.64
CA LEU A 383 17.08 12.82 -2.57
C LEU A 383 17.08 14.26 -3.12
N ALA A 384 18.28 14.81 -3.37
CA ALA A 384 18.43 16.18 -3.85
C ALA A 384 17.68 16.43 -5.17
N GLY A 385 17.78 15.50 -6.14
CA GLY A 385 17.06 15.59 -7.41
C GLY A 385 15.53 15.57 -7.25
N PHE A 386 15.02 14.87 -6.24
CA PHE A 386 13.58 14.87 -5.92
C PHE A 386 13.13 16.24 -5.41
N LYS A 387 13.89 16.83 -4.48
CA LYS A 387 13.63 18.18 -3.95
C LYS A 387 13.70 19.24 -5.05
N GLU A 388 14.64 19.12 -5.98
CA GLU A 388 14.77 20.01 -7.12
C GLU A 388 13.55 19.94 -8.04
N ALA A 389 13.09 18.72 -8.38
CA ALA A 389 11.90 18.51 -9.20
C ALA A 389 10.64 19.09 -8.54
N LEU A 390 10.46 18.89 -7.23
CA LEU A 390 9.36 19.50 -6.46
C LEU A 390 9.45 21.04 -6.47
N SER A 391 10.64 21.59 -6.22
CA SER A 391 10.86 23.05 -6.24
C SER A 391 10.52 23.66 -7.59
N LYS A 392 10.97 23.03 -8.68
CA LYS A 392 10.66 23.44 -10.05
C LYS A 392 9.14 23.37 -10.31
N GLY A 393 8.49 22.32 -9.83
CA GLY A 393 7.05 22.13 -9.98
C GLY A 393 6.21 23.23 -9.30
N VAL A 394 6.63 23.72 -8.13
CA VAL A 394 5.91 24.76 -7.38
C VAL A 394 6.26 26.19 -7.88
N SER A 395 7.35 26.37 -8.63
CA SER A 395 7.83 27.68 -9.10
C SER A 395 6.76 28.53 -9.79
N ASP A 396 5.95 27.93 -10.68
CA ASP A 396 4.89 28.65 -11.40
C ASP A 396 3.85 29.30 -10.46
N LEU A 397 3.55 28.66 -9.33
CA LEU A 397 2.63 29.19 -8.33
C LEU A 397 3.25 30.35 -7.56
N ILE A 398 4.55 30.28 -7.25
CA ILE A 398 5.28 31.36 -6.57
C ILE A 398 5.15 32.65 -7.38
N GLU A 399 5.41 32.59 -8.69
CA GLU A 399 5.29 33.74 -9.57
C GLU A 399 3.87 34.31 -9.60
N GLY A 400 2.85 33.45 -9.64
CA GLY A 400 1.45 33.84 -9.55
C GLY A 400 1.12 34.61 -8.27
N TYR A 401 1.50 34.09 -7.09
CA TYR A 401 1.24 34.73 -5.81
C TYR A 401 2.05 36.02 -5.61
N VAL A 402 3.32 36.08 -6.06
CA VAL A 402 4.14 37.30 -6.02
C VAL A 402 3.51 38.40 -6.89
N LYS A 403 2.97 38.05 -8.06
CA LYS A 403 2.29 39.00 -8.95
C LYS A 403 1.01 39.57 -8.31
N VAL A 404 0.19 38.71 -7.71
CA VAL A 404 -1.03 39.14 -6.99
C VAL A 404 -0.69 40.02 -5.79
N GLY A 405 0.34 39.68 -5.01
CA GLY A 405 0.82 40.50 -3.88
C GLY A 405 1.26 41.90 -4.32
N ARG A 406 1.99 42.00 -5.45
CA ARG A 406 2.37 43.30 -6.04
C ARG A 406 1.14 44.11 -6.46
N MET A 407 0.14 43.50 -7.09
CA MET A 407 -1.09 44.19 -7.51
C MET A 407 -1.87 44.76 -6.32
N ASN A 408 -1.98 43.99 -5.22
CA ASN A 408 -2.68 44.43 -4.01
C ASN A 408 -1.94 45.56 -3.27
N SER A 409 -0.59 45.52 -3.23
CA SER A 409 0.22 46.60 -2.66
C SER A 409 0.11 47.91 -3.46
N CYS A 410 0.00 47.82 -4.79
CA CYS A 410 -0.20 48.99 -5.64
C CYS A 410 -1.58 49.63 -5.42
N SER A 411 -2.65 48.83 -5.21
CA SER A 411 -3.99 49.36 -4.92
C SER A 411 -4.10 50.04 -3.55
N GLU A 412 -3.35 49.59 -2.53
CA GLU A 412 -3.30 50.26 -1.21
C GLU A 412 -2.44 51.53 -1.24
N SER A 413 -1.38 51.57 -2.05
CA SER A 413 -0.58 52.79 -2.22
C SER A 413 -1.30 53.89 -3.02
N GLY A 414 -2.24 53.53 -3.90
CA GLY A 414 -3.01 54.46 -4.73
C GLY A 414 -4.14 55.20 -4.01
N SER A 415 -4.51 54.80 -2.80
CA SER A 415 -5.57 55.44 -1.99
C SER A 415 -5.04 56.45 -0.96
N SER A 416 -3.73 56.68 -0.90
CA SER A 416 -3.08 57.58 0.07
C SER A 416 -2.51 58.89 -0.51
N SER A 417 -2.71 59.19 -1.81
CA SER A 417 -2.08 60.35 -2.47
C SER A 417 -3.06 61.40 -3.04
N SER A 418 -4.24 61.61 -2.43
CA SER A 418 -5.15 62.71 -2.82
C SER A 418 -5.70 63.50 -1.63
N SER A 419 -4.82 64.14 -0.86
CA SER A 419 -5.19 65.32 -0.05
C SER A 419 -3.98 66.18 0.32
N SER A 420 -3.65 67.17 -0.51
CA SER A 420 -3.14 68.49 -0.07
C SER A 420 -2.64 69.32 -1.26
N SER A 421 -3.51 70.14 -1.82
CA SER A 421 -3.11 71.41 -2.48
C SER A 421 -4.32 72.34 -2.61
N SER A 422 -4.71 72.96 -1.49
CA SER A 422 -5.60 74.12 -1.50
C SER A 422 -4.76 75.38 -1.68
N SER A 423 -4.65 75.89 -2.91
CA SER A 423 -4.12 77.21 -3.20
C SER A 423 -5.16 78.27 -2.91
N SER A 424 -4.87 79.14 -1.94
CA SER A 424 -5.62 80.35 -1.65
C SER A 424 -5.30 81.45 -2.67
N SER A 425 -6.27 81.84 -3.49
CA SER A 425 -6.21 83.07 -4.29
C SER A 425 -7.22 84.08 -3.75
N SER A 426 -6.68 85.13 -3.15
CA SER A 426 -7.36 86.33 -2.66
C SER A 426 -7.90 87.20 -3.79
N SER A 427 -9.13 87.68 -3.59
CA SER A 427 -9.86 88.64 -4.41
C SER A 427 -9.52 90.10 -4.07
N SER A 428 -9.30 90.92 -5.10
CA SER A 428 -9.46 92.38 -5.14
C SER A 428 -9.38 92.75 -6.64
N SER A 429 -10.28 93.49 -7.28
CA SER A 429 -11.30 94.47 -6.89
C SER A 429 -12.36 94.55 -7.98
#